data_AF-A0A0R3KI00-F1
#
_entry.id   AF-A0A0R3KI00-F1
#
_cell.length_a   1.000
_cell.length_b   1.000
_cell.length_c   1.000
_cell.angle_alpha   90.00
_cell.angle_beta   90.00
_cell.angle_gamma   90.00
#
_symmetry.space_group_name_H-M   'P 1'
#
loop_
_entity.id
_entity.type
_entity.pdbx_description
1 polymer ?
#
loop_
_entity_poly.entity_id
_entity_poly.type
_entity_poly.pdbx_seq_one_letter_code
_entity_poly.pdbx_strand_id
1 'polypeptide(L)'
;MIKRKNPKYVRSFVDRHGHTRFYFQRAGGKNIPLPGLPWSPTFMQAYEAARGDANVAAAKKVKAGTLDAAMLAYLESDGFANGIAKSTRDTRRRILTKFAKAHGDKPTMLMHGAALQNIIGKMTPANQRGFKKAMRGFVDYCLSHNLMKADPLLAVKLTKMKDTGGHHTWEESEITKYETRHARGTKARLALELLLQTGTARCDMVRMGRQHVKNGTLSMRRLKTKVQFDIPLLPSLVTELECIPRIS
;
A
#
# COMPACT_ATOMS: atom_id res chain seq x y z
N MET A 1 -41.73 16.90 -11.74
CA MET A 1 -40.37 16.93 -11.15
C MET A 1 -40.44 16.51 -9.69
N ILE A 2 -39.81 15.39 -9.32
CA ILE A 2 -39.79 14.88 -7.94
C ILE A 2 -38.89 15.81 -7.11
N LYS A 3 -39.47 16.61 -6.19
CA LYS A 3 -38.69 17.42 -5.24
C LYS A 3 -37.94 16.47 -4.30
N ARG A 4 -36.63 16.30 -4.53
CA ARG A 4 -35.76 15.56 -3.60
C ARG A 4 -35.81 16.24 -2.23
N LYS A 5 -36.12 15.46 -1.20
CA LYS A 5 -36.13 15.93 0.18
C LYS A 5 -34.70 16.28 0.60
N ASN A 6 -34.54 17.37 1.35
CA ASN A 6 -33.24 17.74 1.92
C ASN A 6 -32.75 16.67 2.92
N PRO A 7 -31.43 16.54 3.14
CA PRO A 7 -30.88 15.66 4.16
C PRO A 7 -31.43 15.94 5.57
N LYS A 8 -31.39 14.94 6.45
CA LYS A 8 -31.94 15.04 7.81
C LYS A 8 -31.26 16.18 8.58
N TYR A 9 -32.03 16.93 9.38
CA TYR A 9 -31.51 18.09 10.13
C TYR A 9 -31.04 19.27 9.27
N VAL A 10 -31.42 19.33 7.99
CA VAL A 10 -31.18 20.51 7.15
C VAL A 10 -32.43 21.37 7.05
N ARG A 11 -32.30 22.65 7.41
CA ARG A 11 -33.32 23.68 7.18
C ARG A 11 -32.86 24.61 6.07
N SER A 12 -33.79 24.99 5.18
CA SER A 12 -33.56 25.97 4.12
C SER A 12 -34.46 27.18 4.30
N PHE A 13 -33.96 28.37 3.98
CA PHE A 13 -34.78 29.57 3.83
C PHE A 13 -34.23 30.45 2.70
N VAL A 14 -35.08 31.30 2.15
CA VAL A 14 -34.69 32.29 1.12
C VAL A 14 -34.36 33.58 1.84
N ASP A 15 -33.16 34.11 1.63
CA ASP A 15 -32.74 35.38 2.23
C ASP A 15 -33.41 36.58 1.55
N ARG A 16 -33.20 37.78 2.13
CA ARG A 16 -33.75 39.05 1.61
C ARG A 16 -33.30 39.40 0.19
N HIS A 17 -32.26 38.73 -0.32
CA HIS A 17 -31.70 38.93 -1.66
C HIS A 17 -32.09 37.80 -2.62
N GLY A 18 -33.01 36.92 -2.22
CA GLY A 18 -33.53 35.83 -3.06
C GLY A 18 -32.64 34.60 -3.11
N HIS A 19 -31.56 34.52 -2.32
CA HIS A 19 -30.69 33.34 -2.29
C HIS A 19 -31.18 32.30 -1.27
N THR A 20 -31.29 31.05 -1.71
CA THR A 20 -31.60 29.93 -0.82
C THR A 20 -30.37 29.57 0.01
N ARG A 21 -30.48 29.71 1.33
CA ARG A 21 -29.46 29.32 2.30
C ARG A 21 -29.86 28.02 2.99
N PHE A 22 -28.88 27.19 3.31
CA PHE A 22 -29.06 25.91 3.99
C PHE A 22 -28.27 25.89 5.29
N TYR A 23 -28.89 25.37 6.36
CA TYR A 23 -28.27 25.23 7.67
C TYR A 23 -28.52 23.83 8.24
N PHE A 24 -27.49 23.26 8.87
CA PHE A 24 -27.62 22.08 9.71
C PHE A 24 -28.10 22.51 11.11
N GLN A 25 -29.21 21.93 11.56
CA GLN A 25 -29.85 22.25 12.83
C GLN A 25 -30.28 20.96 13.54
N ARG A 26 -29.60 20.66 14.65
CA ARG A 26 -29.90 19.53 15.55
C ARG A 26 -30.41 20.09 16.88
N ALA A 27 -31.37 19.41 17.51
CA ALA A 27 -31.90 19.84 18.81
C ALA A 27 -30.76 19.99 19.84
N GLY A 28 -30.66 21.17 20.47
CA GLY A 28 -29.60 21.52 21.42
C GLY A 28 -28.26 21.96 20.81
N GLY A 29 -28.13 22.02 19.48
CA GLY A 29 -26.89 22.42 18.79
C GLY A 29 -26.97 23.82 18.13
N LYS A 30 -25.80 24.40 17.80
CA LYS A 30 -25.71 25.65 17.02
C LYS A 30 -26.08 25.40 15.56
N ASN A 31 -26.69 26.39 14.91
CA ASN A 31 -26.99 26.35 13.48
C ASN A 31 -25.69 26.50 12.67
N ILE A 32 -25.34 25.49 11.87
CA ILE A 32 -24.11 25.48 11.06
C ILE A 32 -24.48 25.74 9.58
N PRO A 33 -23.94 26.77 8.91
CA PRO A 33 -24.23 27.03 7.50
C PRO A 33 -23.63 25.93 6.61
N LEU A 34 -24.42 25.45 5.64
CA LEU A 34 -24.01 24.46 4.65
C LEU A 34 -23.83 25.13 3.28
N PRO A 35 -22.59 25.21 2.75
CA PRO A 35 -22.32 25.82 1.45
C PRO A 35 -22.73 24.90 0.30
N GLY A 36 -23.17 25.49 -0.81
CA GLY A 36 -23.52 24.78 -2.03
C GLY A 36 -24.98 24.32 -2.10
N LEU A 37 -25.31 23.60 -3.16
CA LEU A 37 -26.65 23.05 -3.38
C LEU A 37 -26.82 21.74 -2.60
N PRO A 38 -28.04 21.41 -2.13
CA PRO A 38 -28.30 20.15 -1.45
C PRO A 38 -27.82 18.97 -2.29
N TRP A 39 -27.12 18.04 -1.66
CA TRP A 39 -26.52 16.85 -2.29
C TRP A 39 -25.31 17.09 -3.19
N SER A 40 -24.79 18.31 -3.31
CA SER A 40 -23.48 18.51 -3.95
C SER A 40 -22.35 17.92 -3.08
N PRO A 41 -21.19 17.58 -3.67
CA PRO A 41 -20.04 17.10 -2.90
C PRO A 41 -19.62 18.07 -1.79
N THR A 42 -19.60 19.36 -2.08
CA THR A 42 -19.28 20.43 -1.13
C THR A 42 -20.29 20.55 0.02
N PHE A 43 -21.58 20.38 -0.29
CA PHE A 43 -22.66 20.39 0.68
C PHE A 43 -22.60 19.16 1.60
N MET A 44 -22.41 17.98 1.02
CA MET A 44 -22.37 16.73 1.77
C MET A 44 -21.13 16.64 2.67
N GLN A 45 -19.98 17.17 2.25
CA GLN A 45 -18.78 17.26 3.09
C GLN A 45 -19.00 18.13 4.33
N ALA A 46 -19.59 19.33 4.16
CA ALA A 46 -19.93 20.20 5.29
C ALA A 46 -21.03 19.60 6.18
N TYR A 47 -21.99 18.90 5.57
CA TYR A 47 -23.07 18.21 6.28
C TYR A 47 -22.56 17.05 7.14
N GLU A 48 -21.65 16.22 6.63
CA GLU A 48 -21.04 15.12 7.38
C GLU A 48 -20.15 15.63 8.53
N ALA A 49 -19.40 16.72 8.29
CA ALA A 49 -18.64 17.41 9.34
C ALA A 49 -19.57 17.95 10.44
N ALA A 50 -20.71 18.57 10.08
CA ALA A 50 -21.69 19.08 11.02
C ALA A 50 -22.46 17.97 11.77
N ARG A 51 -22.63 16.79 11.15
CA ARG A 51 -23.31 15.63 11.75
C ARG A 51 -22.49 14.96 12.85
N GLY A 52 -21.18 15.18 12.88
CA GLY A 52 -20.26 14.59 13.86
C GLY A 52 -19.86 13.14 13.58
N ASP A 53 -20.28 12.57 12.44
CA ASP A 53 -19.85 11.24 11.98
C ASP A 53 -18.56 11.28 11.18
N ALA A 54 -18.07 12.48 10.88
CA ALA A 54 -16.74 12.65 10.35
C ALA A 54 -15.78 12.90 11.53
N ASN A 55 -14.90 11.94 11.77
CA ASN A 55 -13.55 12.18 12.26
C ASN A 55 -12.82 13.12 11.27
N VAL A 56 -13.29 14.35 11.08
CA VAL A 56 -12.44 15.44 10.61
C VAL A 56 -11.71 15.92 11.86
N ALA A 57 -10.78 15.10 12.34
CA ALA A 57 -9.66 15.64 13.08
C ALA A 57 -9.15 16.78 12.20
N ALA A 58 -9.32 18.02 12.66
CA ALA A 58 -8.86 19.20 11.95
C ALA A 58 -7.47 18.89 11.42
N ALA A 59 -7.33 18.78 10.09
CA ALA A 59 -6.07 18.38 9.49
C ALA A 59 -5.03 19.35 10.03
N LYS A 60 -4.13 18.86 10.90
CA LYS A 60 -3.07 19.68 11.47
C LYS A 60 -2.44 20.39 10.29
N LYS A 61 -2.51 21.72 10.25
CA LYS A 61 -1.83 22.50 9.21
C LYS A 61 -0.37 22.11 9.28
N VAL A 62 0.11 21.43 8.25
CA VAL A 62 1.49 20.95 8.18
C VAL A 62 2.37 22.19 8.11
N LYS A 63 3.22 22.37 9.12
CA LYS A 63 4.10 23.55 9.20
C LYS A 63 5.18 23.44 8.12
N ALA A 64 5.43 24.52 7.39
CA ALA A 64 6.53 24.54 6.42
C ALA A 64 7.87 24.24 7.11
N GLY A 65 8.76 23.52 6.41
CA GLY A 65 10.09 23.15 6.92
C GLY A 65 10.11 21.95 7.88
N THR A 66 8.98 21.32 8.18
CA THR A 66 8.94 20.09 8.99
C THR A 66 9.09 18.82 8.16
N LEU A 67 9.39 17.72 8.85
CA LEU A 67 9.48 16.39 8.25
C LEU A 67 8.16 15.97 7.61
N ASP A 68 7.01 16.32 8.19
CA ASP A 68 5.71 16.03 7.58
C ASP A 68 5.53 16.77 6.24
N ALA A 69 5.92 18.06 6.17
CA ALA A 69 5.84 18.83 4.93
C ALA A 69 6.69 18.20 3.83
N ALA A 70 7.95 17.90 4.16
CA ALA A 70 8.89 17.27 3.24
C ALA A 70 8.43 15.87 2.82
N MET A 71 7.86 15.09 3.75
CA MET A 71 7.40 13.74 3.48
C MET A 71 6.20 13.73 2.54
N LEU A 72 5.23 14.61 2.75
CA LEU A 72 4.07 14.73 1.85
C LEU A 72 4.54 15.10 0.43
N ALA A 73 5.40 16.11 0.30
CA ALA A 73 5.96 16.51 -0.97
C ALA A 73 6.74 15.37 -1.66
N TYR A 74 7.53 14.60 -0.91
CA TYR A 74 8.22 13.43 -1.44
C TYR A 74 7.25 12.32 -1.90
N LEU A 75 6.20 12.04 -1.14
CA LEU A 75 5.21 11.01 -1.48
C LEU A 75 4.38 11.35 -2.73
N GLU A 76 4.30 12.64 -3.07
CA GLU A 76 3.67 13.17 -4.29
C GLU A 76 4.66 13.33 -5.46
N SER A 77 5.96 13.32 -5.19
CA SER A 77 6.99 13.44 -6.23
C SER A 77 6.91 12.30 -7.25
N ASP A 78 7.22 12.61 -8.52
CA ASP A 78 7.22 11.62 -9.60
C ASP A 78 8.17 10.45 -9.32
N GLY A 79 9.34 10.74 -8.74
CA GLY A 79 10.31 9.71 -8.34
C GLY A 79 9.74 8.67 -7.38
N PHE A 80 8.82 9.06 -6.48
CA PHE A 80 8.14 8.13 -5.58
C PHE A 80 6.86 7.54 -6.21
N ALA A 81 6.05 8.40 -6.84
CA ALA A 81 4.75 8.04 -7.39
C ALA A 81 4.91 7.09 -8.58
N ASN A 82 5.80 7.38 -9.53
CA ASN A 82 5.91 6.64 -10.78
C ASN A 82 7.26 5.91 -10.91
N GLY A 83 8.33 6.41 -10.29
CA GLY A 83 9.66 5.83 -10.35
C GLY A 83 9.86 4.52 -9.57
N ILE A 84 8.87 4.06 -8.79
CA ILE A 84 8.99 2.87 -7.93
C ILE A 84 7.82 1.90 -8.20
N ALA A 85 8.15 0.60 -8.33
CA ALA A 85 7.15 -0.45 -8.45
C ALA A 85 6.12 -0.40 -7.30
N LYS A 86 4.83 -0.54 -7.62
CA LYS A 86 3.70 -0.41 -6.67
C LYS A 86 3.93 -1.12 -5.32
N SER A 87 4.35 -2.39 -5.33
CA SER A 87 4.58 -3.15 -4.09
C SER A 87 5.69 -2.56 -3.21
N THR A 88 6.76 -2.07 -3.83
CA THR A 88 7.87 -1.40 -3.14
C THR A 88 7.43 -0.02 -2.63
N ARG A 89 6.66 0.71 -3.44
CA ARG A 89 6.06 2.01 -3.06
C ARG A 89 5.15 1.86 -1.84
N ASP A 90 4.27 0.86 -1.82
CA ASP A 90 3.36 0.60 -0.70
C ASP A 90 4.13 0.26 0.59
N THR A 91 5.18 -0.56 0.48
CA THR A 91 6.03 -0.93 1.61
C THR A 91 6.79 0.28 2.16
N ARG A 92 7.43 1.06 1.29
CA ARG A 92 8.17 2.28 1.67
C ARG A 92 7.22 3.32 2.27
N ARG A 93 6.03 3.53 1.69
CA ARG A 93 5.00 4.44 2.21
C ARG A 93 4.65 4.09 3.66
N ARG A 94 4.38 2.81 3.96
CA ARG A 94 4.07 2.39 5.35
C ARG A 94 5.18 2.74 6.35
N ILE A 95 6.44 2.50 5.96
CA ILE A 95 7.60 2.80 6.81
C ILE A 95 7.74 4.31 7.03
N LEU A 96 7.66 5.08 5.95
CA LEU A 96 7.80 6.53 5.95
C LEU A 96 6.66 7.23 6.71
N THR A 97 5.41 6.80 6.50
CA THR A 97 4.26 7.32 7.23
C THR A 97 4.35 6.99 8.72
N LYS A 98 4.87 5.81 9.10
CA LYS A 98 5.13 5.48 10.51
C LYS A 98 6.19 6.39 11.13
N PHE A 99 7.25 6.71 10.38
CA PHE A 99 8.29 7.64 10.80
C PHE A 99 7.76 9.07 10.95
N ALA A 100 7.01 9.55 9.95
CA ALA A 100 6.33 10.84 9.95
C ALA A 100 5.38 10.97 11.15
N LYS A 101 4.57 9.95 11.45
CA LYS A 101 3.70 9.95 12.64
C LYS A 101 4.45 10.16 13.96
N ALA A 102 5.70 9.70 14.07
CA ALA A 102 6.49 9.81 15.30
C ALA A 102 7.33 11.09 15.37
N HIS A 103 7.74 11.65 14.22
CA HIS A 103 8.75 12.71 14.15
C HIS A 103 8.40 13.87 13.22
N GLY A 104 7.20 13.86 12.64
CA GLY A 104 6.73 14.75 11.59
C GLY A 104 6.74 16.23 11.91
N ASP A 105 6.47 16.57 13.18
CA ASP A 105 6.48 17.95 13.68
C ASP A 105 7.90 18.56 13.78
N LYS A 106 8.97 17.75 13.65
CA LYS A 106 10.36 18.20 13.78
C LYS A 106 10.87 18.86 12.49
N PRO A 107 11.79 19.84 12.58
CA PRO A 107 12.40 20.45 11.40
C PRO A 107 13.20 19.45 10.57
N THR A 108 12.99 19.41 9.25
CA THR A 108 13.70 18.51 8.33
C THR A 108 15.20 18.75 8.33
N MET A 109 15.62 20.02 8.37
CA MET A 109 17.03 20.42 8.34
C MET A 109 17.82 19.95 9.57
N LEU A 110 17.14 19.67 10.70
CA LEU A 110 17.79 19.22 11.94
C LEU A 110 17.87 17.68 12.05
N MET A 111 17.48 16.95 11.01
CA MET A 111 17.61 15.49 11.00
C MET A 111 19.09 15.08 10.94
N HIS A 112 19.59 14.46 12.01
CA HIS A 112 20.99 14.05 12.14
C HIS A 112 21.15 12.54 12.35
N GLY A 113 22.33 12.02 11.99
CA GLY A 113 22.63 10.59 12.00
C GLY A 113 22.47 9.90 13.35
N ALA A 114 22.87 10.55 14.45
CA ALA A 114 22.72 9.98 15.80
C ALA A 114 21.26 9.72 16.18
N ALA A 115 20.32 10.59 15.80
CA ALA A 115 18.90 10.36 16.03
C ALA A 115 18.40 9.15 15.22
N LEU A 116 18.81 9.05 13.95
CA LEU A 116 18.47 7.89 13.11
C LEU A 116 19.06 6.59 13.66
N GLN A 117 20.30 6.63 14.17
CA GLN A 117 20.93 5.47 14.82
C GLN A 117 20.14 5.01 16.05
N ASN A 118 19.68 5.94 16.89
CA ASN A 118 18.85 5.63 18.06
C ASN A 118 17.49 5.04 17.67
N ILE A 119 16.92 5.48 16.54
CA ILE A 119 15.67 4.94 16.01
C ILE A 119 15.87 3.51 15.49
N ILE A 120 16.89 3.29 14.65
CA ILE A 120 17.13 1.98 14.06
C ILE A 120 17.65 0.96 15.08
N GLY A 121 18.33 1.41 16.14
CA GLY A 121 18.82 0.54 17.22
C GLY A 121 17.70 -0.20 17.96
N LYS A 122 16.46 0.30 17.89
CA LYS A 122 15.25 -0.33 18.47
C LYS A 122 14.57 -1.33 17.51
N MET A 123 15.11 -1.52 16.31
CA MET A 123 14.52 -2.35 15.26
C MET A 123 15.32 -3.64 15.06
N THR A 124 14.63 -4.69 14.59
CA THR A 124 15.29 -5.92 14.14
C THR A 124 16.24 -5.63 12.96
N PRO A 125 17.32 -6.41 12.76
CA PRO A 125 18.28 -6.17 11.66
C PRO A 125 17.64 -6.07 10.27
N ALA A 126 16.60 -6.87 10.00
CA ALA A 126 15.83 -6.81 8.77
C ALA A 126 15.06 -5.48 8.62
N ASN A 127 14.41 -5.03 9.69
CA ASN A 127 13.67 -3.77 9.71
C ASN A 127 14.60 -2.55 9.58
N GLN A 128 15.81 -2.60 10.14
CA GLN A 128 16.81 -1.53 9.96
C GLN A 128 17.17 -1.35 8.47
N ARG A 129 17.39 -2.45 7.74
CA ARG A 129 17.67 -2.42 6.29
C ARG A 129 16.49 -1.89 5.50
N GLY A 130 15.28 -2.34 5.83
CA GLY A 130 14.04 -1.85 5.22
C GLY A 130 13.86 -0.34 5.44
N PHE A 131 14.08 0.12 6.67
CA PHE A 131 14.03 1.53 7.05
C PHE A 131 15.06 2.35 6.28
N LYS A 132 16.34 1.96 6.29
CA LYS A 132 17.40 2.67 5.55
C LYS A 132 17.09 2.75 4.04
N LYS A 133 16.60 1.66 3.44
CA LYS A 133 16.17 1.64 2.02
C LYS A 133 14.98 2.55 1.74
N ALA A 134 14.01 2.64 2.66
CA ALA A 134 12.86 3.53 2.50
C ALA A 134 13.26 5.00 2.66
N MET A 135 14.09 5.31 3.66
CA MET A 135 14.60 6.65 3.93
C MET A 135 15.53 7.17 2.85
N ARG A 136 16.29 6.30 2.17
CA ARG A 136 17.25 6.71 1.13
C ARG A 136 16.63 7.66 0.10
N GLY A 137 15.54 7.24 -0.54
CA GLY A 137 14.86 8.07 -1.55
C GLY A 137 14.28 9.37 -1.00
N PHE A 138 13.80 9.36 0.25
CA PHE A 138 13.33 10.59 0.92
C PHE A 138 14.47 11.57 1.20
N VAL A 139 15.62 11.08 1.67
CA VAL A 139 16.78 11.92 1.92
C VAL A 139 17.35 12.48 0.61
N ASP A 140 17.41 11.68 -0.45
CA ASP A 140 17.86 12.14 -1.77
C ASP A 140 16.94 13.22 -2.34
N TYR A 141 15.62 13.07 -2.14
CA TYR A 141 14.64 14.11 -2.45
C TYR A 141 14.90 15.39 -1.64
N CYS A 142 15.09 15.28 -0.32
CA CYS A 142 15.35 16.43 0.53
C CYS A 142 16.66 17.16 0.17
N LEU A 143 17.72 16.43 -0.19
CA LEU A 143 18.99 17.00 -0.63
C LEU A 143 18.83 17.74 -1.97
N SER A 144 18.18 17.12 -2.96
CA SER A 144 17.94 17.75 -4.27
C SER A 144 17.05 19.00 -4.22
N HIS A 145 16.19 19.11 -3.20
CA HIS A 145 15.32 20.26 -2.99
C HIS A 145 15.84 21.24 -1.93
N ASN A 146 17.10 21.12 -1.51
CA ASN A 146 17.73 21.97 -0.49
C ASN A 146 16.99 22.04 0.86
N LEU A 147 16.24 20.99 1.21
CA LEU A 147 15.53 20.86 2.49
C LEU A 147 16.47 20.42 3.63
N MET A 148 17.66 19.95 3.27
CA MET A 148 18.74 19.57 4.19
C MET A 148 20.11 19.74 3.52
N LYS A 149 21.15 19.94 4.32
CA LYS A 149 22.51 20.22 3.82
C LYS A 149 23.43 19.01 3.73
N ALA A 150 23.22 18.00 4.56
CA ALA A 150 24.10 16.84 4.68
C ALA A 150 23.29 15.56 4.84
N ASP A 151 23.81 14.43 4.34
CA ASP A 151 23.16 13.13 4.40
C ASP A 151 23.33 12.45 5.77
N PRO A 152 22.26 12.34 6.61
CA PRO A 152 22.34 11.71 7.91
C PRO A 152 22.41 10.19 7.84
N LEU A 153 22.12 9.56 6.69
CA LEU A 153 22.15 8.10 6.54
C LEU A 153 23.57 7.54 6.42
N LEU A 154 24.57 8.37 6.15
CA LEU A 154 25.98 7.98 6.09
C LEU A 154 26.49 7.51 7.45
N ALA A 155 26.06 8.16 8.53
CA ALA A 155 26.43 7.81 9.90
C ALA A 155 25.71 6.56 10.43
N VAL A 156 24.68 6.05 9.72
CA VAL A 156 23.82 4.97 10.20
C VAL A 156 24.47 3.61 9.94
N LYS A 157 24.86 2.93 11.03
CA LYS A 157 25.44 1.58 11.06
C LYS A 157 24.36 0.53 11.32
N LEU A 158 24.25 -0.44 10.42
CA LEU A 158 23.27 -1.52 10.48
C LEU A 158 23.82 -2.70 11.29
N THR A 159 22.97 -3.31 12.12
CA THR A 159 23.29 -4.56 12.80
C THR A 159 23.48 -5.69 11.79
N LYS A 160 24.48 -6.55 12.02
CA LYS A 160 24.70 -7.75 11.21
C LYS A 160 23.50 -8.69 11.35
N MET A 161 23.05 -9.24 10.24
CA MET A 161 22.00 -10.24 10.24
C MET A 161 22.61 -11.57 10.66
N LYS A 162 21.97 -12.28 11.59
CA LYS A 162 22.35 -13.67 11.87
C LYS A 162 22.05 -14.49 10.63
N ASP A 163 22.97 -15.37 10.27
CA ASP A 163 22.65 -16.40 9.30
C ASP A 163 21.71 -17.41 9.97
N THR A 164 20.57 -17.65 9.35
CA THR A 164 19.56 -18.60 9.84
C THR A 164 19.43 -19.81 8.92
N GLY A 165 20.30 -19.94 7.91
CA GLY A 165 20.18 -20.98 6.89
C GLY A 165 18.98 -20.79 5.93
N GLY A 166 18.25 -19.66 6.05
CA GLY A 166 17.11 -19.36 5.21
C GLY A 166 15.83 -20.12 5.59
N HIS A 167 15.09 -20.56 4.58
CA HIS A 167 13.86 -21.34 4.74
C HIS A 167 14.15 -22.81 4.45
N HIS A 168 13.54 -23.71 5.25
CA HIS A 168 13.61 -25.15 5.02
C HIS A 168 13.15 -25.50 3.59
N THR A 169 13.93 -26.34 2.91
CA THR A 169 13.61 -26.85 1.57
C THR A 169 12.98 -28.21 1.73
N TRP A 170 11.82 -28.42 1.11
CA TRP A 170 11.06 -29.65 1.29
C TRP A 170 11.82 -30.87 0.81
N GLU A 171 11.75 -31.94 1.61
CA GLU A 171 12.18 -33.27 1.23
C GLU A 171 11.09 -34.01 0.46
N GLU A 172 11.47 -35.03 -0.31
CA GLU A 172 10.51 -35.90 -1.02
C GLU A 172 9.48 -36.56 -0.08
N SER A 173 9.90 -36.87 1.15
CA SER A 173 9.02 -37.42 2.19
C SER A 173 7.94 -36.42 2.62
N GLU A 174 8.24 -35.13 2.65
CA GLU A 174 7.31 -34.06 3.02
C GLU A 174 6.36 -33.73 1.87
N ILE A 175 6.86 -33.76 0.63
CA ILE A 175 6.04 -33.70 -0.58
C ILE A 175 5.01 -34.83 -0.52
N THR A 176 5.44 -36.08 -0.30
CA THR A 176 4.56 -37.25 -0.21
C THR A 176 3.49 -37.12 0.89
N LYS A 177 3.85 -36.56 2.06
CA LYS A 177 2.87 -36.28 3.13
C LYS A 177 1.83 -35.24 2.69
N TYR A 178 2.26 -34.17 2.02
CA TYR A 178 1.36 -33.14 1.51
C TYR A 178 0.40 -33.71 0.46
N GLU A 179 0.94 -34.50 -0.44
CA GLU A 179 0.23 -35.24 -1.48
C GLU A 179 -0.84 -36.18 -0.93
N THR A 180 -0.51 -36.91 0.16
CA THR A 180 -1.45 -37.78 0.86
C THR A 180 -2.56 -36.98 1.55
N ARG A 181 -2.22 -35.83 2.11
CA ARG A 181 -3.17 -34.94 2.81
C ARG A 181 -4.12 -34.23 1.86
N HIS A 182 -3.69 -33.96 0.63
CA HIS A 182 -4.41 -33.19 -0.38
C HIS A 182 -4.67 -34.04 -1.63
N ALA A 183 -5.87 -34.61 -1.71
CA ALA A 183 -6.31 -35.40 -2.85
C ALA A 183 -6.21 -34.64 -4.19
N ARG A 184 -6.11 -35.41 -5.27
CA ARG A 184 -6.12 -34.91 -6.64
C ARG A 184 -7.41 -34.14 -6.96
N GLY A 185 -7.31 -33.17 -7.86
CA GLY A 185 -8.38 -32.23 -8.21
C GLY A 185 -8.55 -31.07 -7.21
N THR A 186 -7.80 -31.07 -6.09
CA THR A 186 -7.82 -29.94 -5.15
C THR A 186 -6.90 -28.81 -5.60
N LYS A 187 -7.24 -27.56 -5.25
CA LYS A 187 -6.36 -26.40 -5.51
C LYS A 187 -4.98 -26.53 -4.84
N ALA A 188 -4.93 -27.19 -3.68
CA ALA A 188 -3.70 -27.47 -2.96
C ALA A 188 -2.78 -28.39 -3.75
N ARG A 189 -3.32 -29.51 -4.28
CA ARG A 189 -2.56 -30.45 -5.11
C ARG A 189 -2.06 -29.80 -6.40
N LEU A 190 -2.93 -29.08 -7.11
CA LEU A 190 -2.51 -28.36 -8.32
C LEU A 190 -1.41 -27.33 -8.06
N ALA A 191 -1.49 -26.59 -6.93
CA ALA A 191 -0.47 -25.62 -6.58
C ALA A 191 0.90 -26.27 -6.35
N LEU A 192 0.93 -27.44 -5.68
CA LEU A 192 2.16 -28.21 -5.50
C LEU A 192 2.76 -28.64 -6.84
N GLU A 193 1.98 -29.26 -7.72
CA GLU A 193 2.45 -29.72 -9.05
C GLU A 193 2.98 -28.56 -9.90
N LEU A 194 2.28 -27.42 -9.89
CA LEU A 194 2.74 -26.21 -10.58
C LEU A 194 4.07 -25.69 -10.03
N LEU A 195 4.25 -25.70 -8.71
CA LEU A 195 5.49 -25.23 -8.08
C LEU A 195 6.66 -26.17 -8.37
N LEU A 196 6.46 -27.47 -8.21
CA LEU A 196 7.50 -28.49 -8.44
C LEU A 196 7.97 -28.47 -9.89
N GLN A 197 7.06 -28.42 -10.85
CA GLN A 197 7.44 -28.46 -12.26
C GLN A 197 8.01 -27.14 -12.76
N THR A 198 7.39 -26.01 -12.41
CA THR A 198 7.76 -24.73 -13.06
C THR A 198 8.88 -23.99 -12.34
N GLY A 199 9.12 -24.28 -11.05
CA GLY A 199 10.08 -23.53 -10.23
C GLY A 199 9.82 -22.02 -10.20
N THR A 200 8.56 -21.60 -10.42
CA THR A 200 8.20 -20.19 -10.53
C THR A 200 7.94 -19.57 -9.17
N ALA A 201 8.08 -18.24 -9.09
CA ALA A 201 7.71 -17.52 -7.89
C ALA A 201 6.19 -17.59 -7.68
N ARG A 202 5.74 -17.66 -6.42
CA ARG A 202 4.30 -17.67 -6.06
C ARG A 202 3.49 -16.57 -6.76
N CYS A 203 4.06 -15.37 -6.92
CA CYS A 203 3.37 -14.25 -7.57
C CYS A 203 3.15 -14.45 -9.08
N ASP A 204 3.95 -15.31 -9.72
CA ASP A 204 3.76 -15.71 -11.11
C ASP A 204 2.79 -16.88 -11.20
N MET A 205 2.91 -17.88 -10.33
CA MET A 205 1.99 -19.04 -10.29
C MET A 205 0.52 -18.61 -10.22
N VAL A 206 0.16 -17.65 -9.37
CA VAL A 206 -1.23 -17.18 -9.24
C VAL A 206 -1.76 -16.43 -10.48
N ARG A 207 -0.88 -16.06 -11.41
CA ARG A 207 -1.25 -15.43 -12.69
C ARG A 207 -1.35 -16.44 -13.83
N MET A 208 -0.84 -17.66 -13.63
CA MET A 208 -0.92 -18.72 -14.62
C MET A 208 -2.38 -19.07 -14.88
N GLY A 209 -2.65 -19.46 -16.11
CA GLY A 209 -4.00 -19.78 -16.56
C GLY A 209 -3.91 -20.49 -17.91
N ARG A 210 -5.02 -21.14 -18.30
CA ARG A 210 -5.06 -21.97 -19.51
C ARG A 210 -4.68 -21.21 -20.78
N GLN A 211 -4.94 -19.90 -20.84
CA GLN A 211 -4.55 -19.02 -21.95
C GLN A 211 -3.04 -18.92 -22.17
N HIS A 212 -2.23 -19.26 -21.16
CA HIS A 212 -0.77 -19.25 -21.23
C HIS A 212 -0.22 -20.58 -21.78
N VAL A 213 -1.06 -21.60 -21.98
CA VAL A 213 -0.65 -22.89 -22.50
C VAL A 213 -0.97 -22.95 -24.00
N LYS A 214 0.05 -23.21 -24.83
CA LYS A 214 -0.09 -23.43 -26.27
C LYS A 214 0.76 -24.63 -26.68
N ASN A 215 0.18 -25.57 -27.42
CA ASN A 215 0.87 -26.77 -27.90
C ASN A 215 1.64 -27.50 -26.77
N GLY A 216 1.00 -27.68 -25.61
CA GLY A 216 1.62 -28.32 -24.45
C GLY A 216 2.72 -27.51 -23.75
N THR A 217 2.96 -26.25 -24.13
CA THR A 217 3.98 -25.39 -23.52
C THR A 217 3.34 -24.24 -22.76
N LEU A 218 3.70 -24.06 -21.50
CA LEU A 218 3.34 -22.91 -20.68
C LEU A 218 4.29 -21.75 -20.95
N SER A 219 3.77 -20.64 -21.46
CA SER A 219 4.53 -19.45 -21.84
C SER A 219 4.02 -18.21 -21.12
N MET A 220 4.90 -17.54 -20.35
CA MET A 220 4.55 -16.29 -19.66
C MET A 220 5.79 -15.45 -19.32
N ARG A 221 5.57 -14.15 -19.11
CA ARG A 221 6.59 -13.24 -18.56
C ARG A 221 6.50 -13.11 -17.03
N ARG A 222 7.63 -13.31 -16.36
CA ARG A 222 7.75 -13.13 -14.89
C ARG A 222 7.40 -11.69 -14.48
N LEU A 223 6.65 -11.54 -13.40
CA LEU A 223 6.10 -10.27 -12.95
C LEU A 223 7.22 -9.30 -12.53
N LYS A 224 8.18 -9.80 -11.76
CA LYS A 224 9.22 -8.99 -11.11
C LYS A 224 10.37 -8.67 -12.06
N THR A 225 10.94 -9.69 -12.72
CA THR A 225 12.15 -9.55 -13.55
C THR A 225 11.83 -9.25 -15.01
N LYS A 226 10.58 -9.41 -15.44
CA LYS A 226 10.14 -9.23 -16.84
C LYS A 226 10.79 -10.18 -17.84
N VAL A 227 11.46 -11.23 -17.36
CA VAL A 227 12.03 -12.31 -18.17
C VAL A 227 10.93 -13.23 -18.67
N GLN A 228 10.97 -13.57 -19.95
CA GLN A 228 10.10 -14.55 -20.59
C GLN A 228 10.55 -15.97 -20.21
N PHE A 229 9.60 -16.89 -20.02
CA PHE A 229 9.90 -18.31 -19.90
C PHE A 229 8.87 -19.16 -20.64
N ASP A 230 9.32 -20.30 -21.11
CA ASP A 230 8.56 -21.29 -21.87
C ASP A 230 8.91 -22.67 -21.31
N ILE A 231 7.92 -23.37 -20.74
CA ILE A 231 8.12 -24.65 -20.04
C ILE A 231 7.12 -25.68 -20.59
N PRO A 232 7.59 -26.80 -21.15
CA PRO A 232 6.72 -27.92 -21.53
C PRO A 232 5.94 -28.46 -20.33
N LEU A 233 4.67 -28.78 -20.53
CA LEU A 233 3.82 -29.40 -19.53
C LEU A 233 4.16 -30.89 -19.40
N LEU A 234 4.59 -31.31 -18.19
CA LEU A 234 4.80 -32.72 -17.89
C LEU A 234 3.45 -33.45 -17.77
N PRO A 235 3.42 -34.76 -18.07
CA PRO A 235 2.20 -35.57 -17.99
C PRO A 235 1.52 -35.54 -16.61
N SER A 236 2.28 -35.43 -15.52
CA SER A 236 1.73 -35.34 -14.15
C SER A 236 0.83 -34.12 -13.98
N LEU A 237 1.30 -32.95 -14.40
CA LEU A 237 0.54 -31.70 -14.33
C LEU A 237 -0.63 -31.69 -15.30
N VAL A 238 -0.48 -32.28 -16.50
CA VAL A 238 -1.60 -32.40 -17.44
C VAL A 238 -2.73 -33.20 -16.81
N THR A 239 -2.43 -34.37 -16.24
CA THR A 239 -3.42 -35.21 -15.56
C THR A 239 -4.07 -34.46 -14.39
N GLU A 240 -3.30 -33.67 -13.62
CA GLU A 240 -3.87 -32.88 -12.52
C GLU A 240 -4.78 -31.72 -13.00
N LEU A 241 -4.43 -31.09 -14.12
CA LEU A 241 -5.25 -30.05 -14.75
C LEU A 241 -6.57 -30.58 -15.32
N GLU A 242 -6.64 -31.87 -15.63
CA GLU A 242 -7.88 -32.55 -16.07
C GLU A 242 -8.83 -32.81 -14.89
N CYS A 243 -8.30 -33.05 -13.69
CA CYS A 243 -9.11 -33.22 -12.48
C CYS A 243 -9.75 -31.90 -11.99
N ILE A 244 -9.29 -30.74 -12.47
CA ILE A 244 -9.78 -29.42 -12.04
C ILE A 244 -10.92 -28.97 -12.98
N PRO A 245 -12.12 -28.66 -12.45
CA PRO A 245 -13.24 -28.20 -13.27
C PRO A 245 -12.87 -26.98 -14.12
N ARG A 246 -13.32 -26.97 -15.37
CA ARG A 246 -13.21 -25.80 -16.23
C ARG A 246 -14.26 -24.80 -15.79
N ILE A 247 -13.83 -23.76 -15.07
CA ILE A 247 -14.69 -22.61 -14.77
C ILE A 247 -14.73 -21.79 -16.06
N SER A 248 -15.94 -21.67 -16.64
CA SER A 248 -16.26 -20.82 -17.79
C SER A 248 -16.04 -19.35 -17.48
#